data_AF-A0A2D0N5A8-F1
#
_entry.id   AF-A0A2D0N5A8-F1
#
_cell.length_a   1.000
_cell.length_b   1.000
_cell.length_c   1.000
_cell.angle_alpha   90.00
_cell.angle_beta   90.00
_cell.angle_gamma   90.00
#
_symmetry.space_group_name_H-M   'P 1'
#
loop_
_entity.id
_entity.type
_entity.pdbx_description
1 polymer ?
#
loop_
_entity_poly.entity_id
_entity_poly.type
_entity_poly.pdbx_seq_one_letter_code
_entity_poly.pdbx_strand_id
1 'polypeptide(L)'
;MFKRFFLSERNVLTAIIINAIIICWMYFPQYRHHEWLEMVDHFFLIFFIVEAIVKIRVLGGKGYFGSKWNQFDFFIVLGSLPSLLTSFITVPNTSLLMILRLFRLIRLIRFIRFVPNLGQILAGLARAMRASVFVLLALVFLNFMLAIISCHFFAGVAPDFFGDPLVSAYSIFQMFTVEGWNEIPAVIAANAGEEVSPFLLGMMRFYFVLVVLLGGIFGMSLANAVFVDEMTMDNNKILEEKIDTLQEQILELKELLKNK
;
A
#
# COMPACT_ATOMS: atom_id res chain seq x y z
N MET A 1 -36.72 -7.33 -14.59
CA MET A 1 -35.68 -6.49 -15.23
C MET A 1 -34.79 -5.77 -14.21
N PHE A 2 -35.37 -5.02 -13.26
CA PHE A 2 -34.65 -4.27 -12.21
C PHE A 2 -33.63 -5.08 -11.39
N LYS A 3 -34.01 -6.27 -10.89
CA LYS A 3 -33.08 -7.14 -10.13
C LYS A 3 -31.86 -7.57 -10.95
N ARG A 4 -32.03 -7.91 -12.23
CA ARG A 4 -30.93 -8.33 -13.11
C ARG A 4 -29.93 -7.20 -13.39
N PHE A 5 -30.40 -5.95 -13.38
CA PHE A 5 -29.54 -4.78 -13.58
C PHE A 5 -28.56 -4.58 -12.42
N PHE A 6 -29.04 -4.67 -11.17
CA PHE A 6 -28.21 -4.52 -9.95
C PHE A 6 -27.36 -5.75 -9.62
N LEU A 7 -27.77 -6.94 -10.08
CA LEU A 7 -26.97 -8.17 -9.95
C LEU A 7 -25.84 -8.26 -10.99
N SER A 8 -25.88 -7.44 -12.04
CA SER A 8 -24.84 -7.46 -13.08
C SER A 8 -23.57 -6.78 -12.60
N GLU A 9 -22.51 -7.57 -12.46
CA GLU A 9 -21.19 -7.09 -12.07
C GLU A 9 -20.66 -5.98 -13.00
N ARG A 10 -20.90 -6.11 -14.31
CA ARG A 10 -20.53 -5.10 -15.31
C ARG A 10 -21.17 -3.74 -15.03
N ASN A 11 -22.46 -3.70 -14.70
CA ASN A 11 -23.15 -2.45 -14.44
C ASN A 11 -22.63 -1.77 -13.16
N VAL A 12 -22.34 -2.55 -12.13
CA VAL A 12 -21.76 -2.03 -10.90
C VAL A 12 -20.34 -1.51 -11.14
N LEU A 13 -19.54 -2.20 -11.95
CA LEU A 13 -18.21 -1.74 -12.37
C LEU A 13 -18.31 -0.41 -13.13
N THR A 14 -19.20 -0.30 -14.11
CA THR A 14 -19.43 0.94 -14.84
C THR A 14 -19.84 2.09 -13.90
N ALA A 15 -20.72 1.82 -12.93
CA ALA A 15 -21.10 2.81 -11.94
C ALA A 15 -19.92 3.27 -11.05
N ILE A 16 -19.05 2.34 -10.64
CA ILE A 16 -17.84 2.67 -9.87
C ILE A 16 -16.89 3.54 -10.70
N ILE A 17 -16.65 3.19 -11.97
CA ILE A 17 -15.76 3.96 -12.85
C ILE A 17 -16.31 5.37 -13.08
N ILE A 18 -17.59 5.52 -13.38
CA ILE A 18 -18.19 6.84 -13.57
C ILE A 18 -18.12 7.65 -12.27
N ASN A 19 -18.42 7.04 -11.13
CA ASN A 19 -18.32 7.73 -9.85
C ASN A 19 -16.87 8.15 -9.52
N ALA A 20 -15.86 7.36 -9.90
CA ALA A 20 -14.45 7.74 -9.80
C ALA A 20 -14.13 8.99 -10.62
N ILE A 21 -14.62 9.07 -11.85
CA ILE A 21 -14.45 10.24 -12.72
C ILE A 21 -15.14 11.46 -12.10
N ILE A 22 -16.36 11.33 -11.60
CA ILE A 22 -17.08 12.42 -10.93
C ILE A 22 -16.32 12.93 -9.71
N ILE A 23 -15.83 12.03 -8.86
CA ILE A 23 -15.04 12.40 -7.69
C ILE A 23 -13.75 13.10 -8.12
N CYS A 24 -13.02 12.58 -9.12
CA CYS A 24 -11.84 13.25 -9.67
C CYS A 24 -12.18 14.67 -10.14
N TRP A 25 -13.29 14.83 -10.84
CA TRP A 25 -13.78 16.12 -11.34
C TRP A 25 -14.03 17.13 -10.21
N MET A 26 -14.58 16.70 -9.08
CA MET A 26 -14.84 17.57 -7.91
C MET A 26 -13.58 18.18 -7.29
N TYR A 27 -12.40 17.57 -7.48
CA TYR A 27 -11.14 18.10 -6.93
C TYR A 27 -10.48 19.15 -7.82
N PHE A 28 -10.96 19.36 -9.05
CA PHE A 28 -10.46 20.45 -9.89
C PHE A 28 -10.92 21.82 -9.32
N PRO A 29 -10.03 22.82 -9.21
CA PRO A 29 -10.37 24.13 -8.65
C PRO A 29 -11.56 24.80 -9.33
N GLN A 30 -11.66 24.66 -10.65
CA GLN A 30 -12.72 25.24 -11.47
C GLN A 30 -14.12 24.63 -11.21
N TYR A 31 -14.19 23.44 -10.60
CA TYR A 31 -15.44 22.71 -10.39
C TYR A 31 -15.87 22.57 -8.91
N ARG A 32 -15.08 23.12 -7.98
CA ARG A 32 -15.18 22.90 -6.53
C ARG A 32 -16.50 23.36 -5.88
N HIS A 33 -17.25 24.24 -6.54
CA HIS A 33 -18.47 24.85 -5.99
C HIS A 33 -19.74 24.49 -6.74
N HIS A 34 -19.69 23.52 -7.65
CA HIS A 34 -20.86 23.12 -8.41
C HIS A 34 -21.69 22.08 -7.65
N GLU A 35 -22.84 22.50 -7.12
CA GLU A 35 -23.77 21.65 -6.37
C GLU A 35 -24.26 20.43 -7.17
N TRP A 36 -24.31 20.52 -8.51
CA TRP A 36 -24.73 19.41 -9.36
C TRP A 36 -23.76 18.21 -9.29
N LEU A 37 -22.45 18.43 -9.13
CA LEU A 37 -21.46 17.37 -8.98
C LEU A 37 -21.66 16.63 -7.66
N GLU A 38 -21.95 17.37 -6.59
CA GLU A 38 -22.31 16.77 -5.31
C GLU A 38 -23.59 15.94 -5.44
N MET A 39 -24.61 16.44 -6.14
CA MET A 39 -25.85 15.69 -6.36
C MET A 39 -25.61 14.38 -7.11
N VAL A 40 -24.74 14.39 -8.13
CA VAL A 40 -24.34 13.18 -8.87
C VAL A 40 -23.57 12.21 -7.99
N ASP A 41 -22.67 12.67 -7.12
CA ASP A 41 -21.95 11.80 -6.18
C ASP A 41 -22.90 11.14 -5.14
N HIS A 42 -23.88 11.90 -4.64
CA HIS A 42 -24.92 11.36 -3.76
C HIS A 42 -25.80 10.33 -4.48
N PHE A 43 -26.12 10.56 -5.76
CA PHE A 43 -26.84 9.58 -6.58
C PHE A 43 -26.11 8.24 -6.66
N PHE A 44 -24.78 8.23 -6.87
CA PHE A 44 -24.00 6.99 -6.89
C PHE A 44 -23.98 6.28 -5.52
N LEU A 45 -23.91 7.03 -4.43
CA LEU A 45 -24.01 6.43 -3.09
C LEU A 45 -25.38 5.77 -2.88
N ILE A 46 -26.48 6.44 -3.26
CA ILE A 46 -27.83 5.87 -3.20
C ILE A 46 -27.91 4.62 -4.10
N PHE A 47 -27.36 4.67 -5.30
CA PHE A 47 -27.28 3.53 -6.21
C PHE A 47 -26.60 2.32 -5.54
N PHE A 48 -25.49 2.53 -4.83
CA PHE A 48 -24.77 1.48 -4.12
C PHE A 48 -25.52 0.95 -2.88
N ILE A 49 -26.26 1.80 -2.17
CA ILE A 49 -27.15 1.37 -1.08
C ILE A 49 -28.26 0.46 -1.65
N VAL A 50 -28.87 0.86 -2.76
CA VAL A 50 -29.91 0.07 -3.44
C VAL A 50 -29.34 -1.26 -3.95
N GLU A 51 -28.14 -1.26 -4.53
CA GLU A 51 -27.43 -2.49 -4.94
C GLU A 51 -27.27 -3.47 -3.78
N ALA A 52 -26.77 -3.01 -2.64
CA ALA A 52 -26.60 -3.84 -1.45
C ALA A 52 -27.95 -4.40 -0.95
N ILE A 53 -29.00 -3.57 -0.87
CA ILE A 53 -30.34 -4.01 -0.45
C ILE A 53 -30.91 -5.07 -1.41
N VAL A 54 -30.78 -4.85 -2.72
CA VAL A 54 -31.26 -5.80 -3.74
C VAL A 54 -30.52 -7.13 -3.61
N LYS A 55 -29.19 -7.10 -3.46
CA LYS A 55 -28.38 -8.32 -3.26
C LYS A 55 -28.74 -9.08 -1.98
N ILE A 56 -28.94 -8.38 -0.86
CA ILE A 56 -29.36 -9.00 0.41
C ILE A 56 -30.73 -9.67 0.25
N ARG A 57 -31.68 -9.04 -0.44
CA ARG A 57 -33.01 -9.61 -0.67
C ARG A 57 -33.01 -10.82 -1.62
N VAL A 58 -32.10 -10.87 -2.59
CA VAL A 58 -32.04 -11.97 -3.57
C VAL A 58 -31.24 -13.16 -3.05
N LEU A 59 -30.09 -12.91 -2.43
CA LEU A 59 -29.20 -13.96 -1.92
C LEU A 59 -29.58 -14.44 -0.51
N GLY A 60 -30.44 -13.69 0.18
CA GLY A 60 -30.71 -13.84 1.61
C GLY A 60 -29.55 -13.32 2.46
N GLY A 61 -29.81 -13.00 3.73
CA GLY A 61 -28.77 -12.48 4.64
C GLY A 61 -27.58 -13.44 4.77
N LYS A 62 -27.86 -14.74 4.99
CA LYS A 62 -26.81 -15.76 5.09
C LYS A 62 -26.00 -15.92 3.79
N GLY A 63 -26.64 -15.83 2.63
CA GLY A 63 -25.96 -15.92 1.34
C GLY A 63 -25.14 -14.67 1.00
N TYR A 64 -25.66 -13.48 1.30
CA TYR A 64 -24.94 -12.23 1.08
C TYR A 64 -23.69 -12.13 1.96
N PHE A 65 -23.84 -12.33 3.26
CA PHE A 65 -22.73 -12.28 4.22
C PHE A 65 -21.85 -13.54 4.18
N GLY A 66 -22.14 -14.54 3.33
CA GLY A 66 -21.22 -15.65 3.08
C GLY A 66 -20.06 -15.28 2.15
N SER A 67 -20.24 -14.27 1.28
CA SER A 67 -19.21 -13.82 0.34
C SER A 67 -18.37 -12.69 0.93
N LYS A 68 -17.05 -12.89 1.02
CA LYS A 68 -16.09 -11.87 1.49
C LYS A 68 -16.18 -10.56 0.70
N TRP A 69 -16.46 -10.65 -0.60
CA TRP A 69 -16.60 -9.47 -1.46
C TRP A 69 -17.87 -8.68 -1.16
N ASN A 70 -18.99 -9.35 -0.93
CA ASN A 70 -20.23 -8.69 -0.53
C ASN A 70 -20.11 -8.06 0.87
N GLN A 71 -19.42 -8.71 1.81
CA GLN A 71 -19.11 -8.12 3.11
C GLN A 71 -18.28 -6.84 2.97
N PHE A 72 -17.19 -6.90 2.18
CA PHE A 72 -16.32 -5.75 1.90
C PHE A 72 -17.09 -4.57 1.32
N ASP A 73 -17.92 -4.83 0.31
CA ASP A 73 -18.79 -3.83 -0.30
C ASP A 73 -19.76 -3.19 0.68
N PHE A 74 -20.37 -4.00 1.55
CA PHE A 74 -21.29 -3.53 2.57
C PHE A 74 -20.62 -2.57 3.56
N PHE A 75 -19.42 -2.91 4.04
CA PHE A 75 -18.66 -2.03 4.94
C PHE A 75 -18.27 -0.71 4.28
N ILE A 76 -17.92 -0.73 3.00
CA ILE A 76 -17.61 0.49 2.25
C ILE A 76 -18.84 1.38 2.11
N VAL A 77 -20.01 0.81 1.81
CA VAL A 77 -21.26 1.57 1.74
C VAL A 77 -21.60 2.17 3.09
N LEU A 78 -21.45 1.40 4.18
CA LEU A 78 -21.67 1.87 5.55
C LEU A 78 -20.73 3.02 5.93
N GLY A 79 -19.43 2.87 5.65
CA GLY A 79 -18.42 3.91 5.89
C GLY A 79 -18.60 5.17 5.04
N SER A 80 -19.36 5.09 3.94
CA SER A 80 -19.69 6.22 3.08
C SER A 80 -20.95 6.98 3.53
N LEU A 81 -21.78 6.43 4.42
CA LEU A 81 -23.01 7.08 4.89
C LEU A 81 -22.80 8.46 5.57
N PRO A 82 -21.72 8.70 6.34
CA PRO A 82 -21.46 10.01 6.91
C PRO A 82 -21.43 11.12 5.85
N SER A 83 -20.98 10.83 4.62
CA SER A 83 -20.94 11.81 3.53
C SER A 83 -22.33 12.28 3.07
N LEU A 84 -23.38 11.44 3.21
CA LEU A 84 -24.77 11.86 3.02
C LEU A 84 -25.23 12.74 4.19
N LEU A 85 -24.92 12.32 5.42
CA LEU A 85 -25.37 13.02 6.64
C LEU A 85 -24.82 14.45 6.72
N THR A 86 -23.58 14.69 6.27
CA THR A 86 -22.99 16.02 6.24
C THR A 86 -23.70 17.01 5.32
N SER A 87 -24.53 16.52 4.39
CA SER A 87 -25.33 17.35 3.48
C SER A 87 -26.69 17.74 4.09
N PHE A 88 -27.16 17.01 5.11
CA PHE A 88 -28.43 17.27 5.79
C PHE A 88 -28.28 17.96 7.15
N ILE A 89 -27.09 17.87 7.75
CA ILE A 89 -26.81 18.46 9.07
C ILE A 89 -25.80 19.59 8.88
N THR A 90 -26.20 20.82 9.20
CA THR A 90 -25.29 21.97 9.36
C THR A 90 -24.46 21.77 10.63
N VAL A 91 -23.34 21.10 10.49
CA VAL A 91 -22.33 20.94 11.54
C VAL A 91 -21.25 22.02 11.31
N PRO A 92 -20.68 22.63 12.37
CA PRO A 92 -19.57 23.57 12.23
C PRO A 92 -18.42 22.97 11.43
N ASN A 93 -17.78 23.77 10.56
CA ASN A 93 -16.60 23.39 9.74
C ASN A 93 -15.40 23.02 10.63
N THR A 94 -15.44 21.86 11.24
CA THR A 94 -14.38 21.27 12.06
C THR A 94 -13.52 20.35 11.20
N SER A 95 -12.25 20.15 11.56
CA SER A 95 -11.33 19.20 10.89
C SER A 95 -11.94 17.80 10.69
N LEU A 96 -12.82 17.38 11.60
CA LEU A 96 -13.60 16.14 11.47
C LEU A 96 -14.49 16.10 10.22
N LEU A 97 -15.17 17.19 9.85
CA LEU A 97 -16.01 17.20 8.64
C LEU A 97 -15.19 17.05 7.37
N MET A 98 -13.99 17.63 7.33
CA MET A 98 -13.09 17.46 6.20
C MET A 98 -12.71 15.98 6.04
N ILE A 99 -12.36 15.31 7.14
CA ILE A 99 -12.05 13.88 7.14
C ILE A 99 -13.29 13.05 6.75
N LEU A 100 -14.47 13.35 7.29
CA LEU A 100 -15.73 12.66 6.94
C LEU A 100 -16.07 12.78 5.45
N ARG A 101 -15.76 13.92 4.82
CA ARG A 101 -15.93 14.10 3.37
C ARG A 101 -14.98 13.22 2.56
N LEU A 102 -13.77 12.90 3.08
CA LEU A 102 -12.81 12.00 2.42
C LEU A 102 -13.24 10.53 2.45
N PHE A 103 -14.12 10.11 3.37
CA PHE A 103 -14.64 8.73 3.37
C PHE A 103 -15.35 8.36 2.07
N ARG A 104 -15.87 9.35 1.31
CA ARG A 104 -16.41 9.07 -0.03
C ARG A 104 -15.38 8.43 -0.96
N LEU A 105 -14.08 8.71 -0.80
CA LEU A 105 -13.00 8.11 -1.60
C LEU A 105 -12.87 6.61 -1.39
N ILE A 106 -13.28 6.10 -0.23
CA ILE A 106 -13.21 4.66 0.10
C ILE A 106 -14.06 3.85 -0.89
N ARG A 107 -15.13 4.42 -1.47
CA ARG A 107 -15.95 3.73 -2.46
C ARG A 107 -15.21 3.41 -3.76
N LEU A 108 -14.12 4.12 -4.07
CA LEU A 108 -13.26 3.83 -5.22
C LEU A 108 -12.52 2.50 -5.06
N ILE A 109 -12.25 2.11 -3.82
CA ILE A 109 -11.57 0.85 -3.48
C ILE A 109 -12.44 -0.36 -3.86
N ARG A 110 -13.76 -0.21 -4.08
CA ARG A 110 -14.63 -1.29 -4.58
C ARG A 110 -14.20 -1.84 -5.94
N PHE A 111 -13.46 -1.06 -6.74
CA PHE A 111 -12.87 -1.55 -7.98
C PHE A 111 -11.99 -2.79 -7.76
N ILE A 112 -11.34 -2.91 -6.60
CA ILE A 112 -10.46 -4.02 -6.24
C ILE A 112 -11.14 -5.40 -6.36
N ARG A 113 -12.45 -5.49 -6.11
CA ARG A 113 -13.19 -6.77 -6.21
C ARG A 113 -13.26 -7.33 -7.63
N PHE A 114 -13.02 -6.48 -8.63
CA PHE A 114 -13.03 -6.87 -10.05
C PHE A 114 -11.64 -7.25 -10.57
N VAL A 115 -10.60 -7.13 -9.74
CA VAL A 115 -9.26 -7.59 -10.10
C VAL A 115 -9.24 -9.12 -10.06
N PRO A 116 -8.99 -9.79 -11.19
CA PRO A 116 -8.97 -11.25 -11.23
C PRO A 116 -7.85 -11.78 -10.33
N ASN A 117 -8.12 -12.87 -9.62
CA ASN A 117 -7.16 -13.56 -8.76
C ASN A 117 -6.51 -12.70 -7.66
N LEU A 118 -7.11 -11.55 -7.29
CA LEU A 118 -6.53 -10.68 -6.27
C LEU A 118 -6.24 -11.41 -4.94
N GLY A 119 -7.10 -12.33 -4.52
CA GLY A 119 -6.85 -13.13 -3.31
C GLY A 119 -5.55 -13.93 -3.39
N GLN A 120 -5.21 -14.46 -4.57
CA GLN A 120 -3.95 -15.18 -4.80
C GLN A 120 -2.76 -14.20 -4.82
N ILE A 121 -2.92 -13.04 -5.45
CA ILE A 121 -1.90 -11.97 -5.48
C ILE A 121 -1.58 -11.51 -4.06
N LEU A 122 -2.60 -11.18 -3.27
CA LEU A 122 -2.45 -10.75 -1.88
C LEU A 122 -1.88 -11.86 -0.99
N ALA A 123 -2.28 -13.11 -1.21
CA ALA A 123 -1.70 -14.24 -0.49
C ALA A 123 -0.21 -14.42 -0.82
N GLY A 124 0.18 -14.34 -2.10
CA GLY A 124 1.58 -14.37 -2.52
C GLY A 124 2.40 -13.22 -1.92
N LEU A 125 1.85 -12.01 -1.96
CA LEU A 125 2.46 -10.84 -1.32
C LEU A 125 2.62 -11.04 0.19
N ALA A 126 1.59 -11.56 0.87
CA ALA A 126 1.65 -11.80 2.32
C ALA A 126 2.69 -12.88 2.69
N ARG A 127 2.87 -13.91 1.84
CA ARG A 127 3.95 -14.90 2.01
C ARG A 127 5.32 -14.26 1.86
N ALA A 128 5.56 -13.52 0.76
CA ALA A 128 6.82 -12.84 0.49
C ALA A 128 7.19 -11.82 1.58
N MET A 129 6.19 -11.06 2.04
CA MET A 129 6.36 -10.16 3.19
C MET A 129 6.77 -10.92 4.43
N ARG A 130 6.11 -12.04 4.77
CA ARG A 130 6.41 -12.84 5.95
C ARG A 130 7.86 -13.36 5.95
N ALA A 131 8.36 -13.82 4.82
CA ALA A 131 9.75 -14.26 4.69
C ALA A 131 10.75 -13.10 4.86
N SER A 132 10.38 -11.92 4.36
CA SER A 132 11.22 -10.72 4.42
C SER A 132 11.11 -9.94 5.73
N VAL A 133 10.20 -10.32 6.66
CA VAL A 133 9.95 -9.58 7.91
C VAL A 133 11.23 -9.35 8.70
N PHE A 134 12.07 -10.37 8.86
CA PHE A 134 13.30 -10.22 9.66
C PHE A 134 14.32 -9.30 9.01
N VAL A 135 14.44 -9.32 7.68
CA VAL A 135 15.33 -8.39 6.95
C VAL A 135 14.80 -6.96 7.04
N LEU A 136 13.49 -6.76 6.84
CA LEU A 136 12.86 -5.45 6.98
C LEU A 136 13.00 -4.90 8.42
N LEU A 137 12.81 -5.74 9.43
CA LEU A 137 13.03 -5.37 10.83
C LEU A 137 14.50 -5.02 11.09
N ALA A 138 15.45 -5.75 10.52
CA ALA A 138 16.86 -5.41 10.63
C ALA A 138 17.19 -4.05 10.00
N LEU A 139 16.59 -3.72 8.85
CA LEU A 139 16.73 -2.41 8.21
C LEU A 139 16.08 -1.28 9.01
N VAL A 140 14.90 -1.51 9.58
CA VAL A 140 14.24 -0.55 10.48
C VAL A 140 15.08 -0.32 11.74
N PHE A 141 15.65 -1.39 12.30
CA PHE A 141 16.54 -1.28 13.45
C PHE A 141 17.84 -0.54 13.12
N LEU A 142 18.46 -0.84 11.97
CA LEU A 142 19.63 -0.12 11.47
C LEU A 142 19.32 1.37 11.26
N ASN A 143 18.17 1.69 10.66
CA ASN A 143 17.70 3.07 10.50
C ASN A 143 17.59 3.77 11.86
N PHE A 144 16.96 3.13 12.84
CA PHE A 144 16.81 3.69 14.18
C PHE A 144 18.16 3.92 14.88
N MET A 145 19.10 2.98 14.77
CA MET A 145 20.45 3.15 15.30
C MET A 145 21.18 4.33 14.66
N LEU A 146 21.18 4.41 13.33
CA LEU A 146 21.81 5.49 12.59
C LEU A 146 21.13 6.85 12.83
N ALA A 147 19.82 6.86 13.07
CA ALA A 147 19.06 8.04 13.43
C ALA A 147 19.51 8.61 14.77
N ILE A 148 19.67 7.78 15.80
CA ILE A 148 20.17 8.23 17.12
C ILE A 148 21.59 8.77 16.99
N ILE A 149 22.46 8.06 16.26
CA ILE A 149 23.85 8.48 16.02
C ILE A 149 23.86 9.83 15.30
N SER A 150 23.10 9.98 14.22
CA SER A 150 23.05 11.22 13.43
C SER A 150 22.45 12.37 14.23
N CYS A 151 21.41 12.12 15.02
CA CYS A 151 20.83 13.10 15.93
C CYS A 151 21.89 13.61 16.92
N HIS A 152 22.63 12.70 17.56
CA HIS A 152 23.67 13.07 18.52
C HIS A 152 24.75 13.97 17.91
N PHE A 153 25.18 13.69 16.68
CA PHE A 153 26.26 14.44 16.03
C PHE A 153 25.78 15.71 15.31
N PHE A 154 24.58 15.71 14.73
CA PHE A 154 24.16 16.74 13.77
C PHE A 154 22.95 17.56 14.21
N ALA A 155 22.32 17.29 15.36
CA ALA A 155 21.14 18.05 15.82
C ALA A 155 21.38 19.56 15.91
N GLY A 156 22.59 19.98 16.32
CA GLY A 156 22.94 21.40 16.43
C GLY A 156 23.28 22.09 15.11
N VAL A 157 23.64 21.33 14.07
CA VAL A 157 24.11 21.86 12.76
C VAL A 157 23.03 21.77 11.69
N ALA A 158 22.20 20.74 11.75
CA ALA A 158 21.14 20.47 10.78
C ALA A 158 19.86 19.99 11.49
N PRO A 159 19.20 20.86 12.27
CA PRO A 159 18.01 20.49 13.05
C PRO A 159 16.83 20.04 12.19
N ASP A 160 16.69 20.56 10.97
CA ASP A 160 15.63 20.15 10.03
C ASP A 160 15.74 18.67 9.61
N PHE A 161 16.95 18.12 9.64
CA PHE A 161 17.22 16.72 9.27
C PHE A 161 17.47 15.83 10.49
N PHE A 162 18.06 16.36 11.56
CA PHE A 162 18.58 15.58 12.68
C PHE A 162 18.20 16.13 14.07
N GLY A 163 17.24 17.06 14.16
CA GLY A 163 16.90 17.75 15.41
C GLY A 163 16.35 16.85 16.52
N ASP A 164 15.63 15.78 16.15
CA ASP A 164 15.19 14.75 17.08
C ASP A 164 15.28 13.35 16.45
N PRO A 165 15.16 12.25 17.24
CA PRO A 165 15.30 10.90 16.71
C PRO A 165 14.29 10.50 15.62
N LEU A 166 13.07 11.04 15.62
CA LEU A 166 12.05 10.71 14.61
C LEU A 166 12.32 11.45 13.30
N VAL A 167 12.68 12.73 13.38
CA VAL A 167 13.11 13.51 12.21
C VAL A 167 14.39 12.90 11.61
N SER A 168 15.33 12.51 12.46
CA SER A 168 16.55 11.79 12.06
C SER A 168 16.23 10.47 11.37
N ALA A 169 15.29 9.69 11.89
CA ALA A 169 14.87 8.42 11.29
C ALA A 169 14.29 8.61 9.89
N TYR A 170 13.50 9.67 9.68
CA TYR A 170 13.00 10.06 8.37
C TYR A 170 14.14 10.41 7.40
N SER A 171 15.09 11.25 7.81
CA SER A 171 16.24 11.63 6.98
C SER A 171 17.15 10.44 6.63
N ILE A 172 17.39 9.53 7.59
CA ILE A 172 18.15 8.29 7.34
C ILE A 172 17.38 7.37 6.39
N PHE A 173 16.06 7.30 6.52
CA PHE A 173 15.21 6.51 5.62
C PHE A 173 15.25 7.07 4.20
N GLN A 174 15.18 8.39 4.03
CA GLN A 174 15.37 9.08 2.75
C GLN A 174 16.74 8.76 2.14
N MET A 175 17.80 8.72 2.95
CA MET A 175 19.12 8.32 2.45
C MET A 175 19.22 6.83 2.08
N PHE A 176 18.47 5.95 2.74
CA PHE A 176 18.37 4.54 2.32
C PHE A 176 17.69 4.42 0.94
N THR A 177 16.81 5.35 0.56
CA THR A 177 16.26 5.40 -0.81
C THR A 177 17.19 6.11 -1.80
N VAL A 178 18.43 6.44 -1.39
CA VAL A 178 19.42 7.17 -2.19
C VAL A 178 18.93 8.57 -2.59
N GLU A 179 17.97 9.12 -1.84
CA GLU A 179 17.46 10.46 -2.04
C GLU A 179 18.16 11.43 -1.06
N GLY A 180 18.53 12.62 -1.53
CA GLY A 180 19.19 13.63 -0.69
C GLY A 180 20.61 13.27 -0.20
N TRP A 181 21.22 12.20 -0.72
CA TRP A 181 22.51 11.67 -0.23
C TRP A 181 23.69 12.64 -0.35
N ASN A 182 23.65 13.57 -1.31
CA ASN A 182 24.65 14.61 -1.50
C ASN A 182 24.21 15.96 -0.92
N GLU A 183 22.91 16.22 -0.84
CA GLU A 183 22.30 17.45 -0.33
C GLU A 183 22.43 17.56 1.19
N ILE A 184 22.09 16.51 1.94
CA ILE A 184 22.14 16.52 3.41
C ILE A 184 23.56 16.81 3.93
N PRO A 185 24.63 16.13 3.45
CA PRO A 185 26.00 16.44 3.86
C PRO A 185 26.46 17.82 3.40
N ALA A 186 25.92 18.34 2.28
CA ALA A 186 26.25 19.68 1.80
C ALA A 186 25.65 20.76 2.70
N VAL A 187 24.41 20.59 3.16
CA VAL A 187 23.77 21.50 4.13
C VAL A 187 24.52 21.47 5.46
N ILE A 188 24.88 20.28 5.97
CA ILE A 188 25.69 20.17 7.18
C ILE A 188 27.02 20.89 7.02
N ALA A 189 27.70 20.70 5.88
CA ALA A 189 28.97 21.37 5.61
C ALA A 189 28.83 22.91 5.52
N ALA A 190 27.73 23.41 4.98
CA ALA A 190 27.45 24.84 4.91
C ALA A 190 27.16 25.44 6.30
N ASN A 191 26.45 24.70 7.15
CA ASN A 191 26.04 25.16 8.48
C ASN A 191 27.13 24.98 9.56
N ALA A 192 28.11 24.10 9.34
CA ALA A 192 29.17 23.81 10.31
C ALA A 192 30.20 24.95 10.47
N GLY A 193 30.17 25.96 9.59
CA GLY A 193 31.07 27.12 9.63
C GLY A 193 32.47 26.86 9.06
N GLU A 194 33.21 27.93 8.78
CA GLU A 194 34.56 27.86 8.17
C GLU A 194 35.66 27.33 9.12
N GLU A 195 35.35 27.20 10.42
CA GLU A 195 36.30 26.74 11.44
C GLU A 195 36.53 25.21 11.43
N VAL A 196 35.70 24.47 10.69
CA VAL A 196 35.81 23.01 10.60
C VAL A 196 36.92 22.60 9.64
N SER A 197 37.87 21.80 10.14
CA SER A 197 38.99 21.32 9.32
C SER A 197 38.50 20.59 8.05
N PRO A 198 39.20 20.76 6.89
CA PRO A 198 38.82 20.07 5.64
C PRO A 198 38.76 18.55 5.78
N PHE A 199 39.61 17.99 6.65
CA PHE A 199 39.62 16.55 6.93
C PHE A 199 38.33 16.10 7.62
N LEU A 200 37.87 16.82 8.64
CA LEU A 200 36.62 16.48 9.34
C LEU A 200 35.40 16.60 8.41
N LEU A 201 35.39 17.60 7.53
CA LEU A 201 34.37 17.74 6.49
C LEU A 201 34.33 16.52 5.55
N GLY A 202 35.50 16.02 5.16
CA GLY A 202 35.65 14.79 4.38
C GLY A 202 35.13 13.56 5.13
N MET A 203 35.44 13.43 6.43
CA MET A 203 34.95 12.33 7.27
C MET A 203 33.42 12.34 7.43
N MET A 204 32.81 13.52 7.60
CA MET A 204 31.35 13.65 7.67
C MET A 204 30.69 13.20 6.37
N ARG A 205 31.21 13.63 5.21
CA ARG A 205 30.70 13.15 3.91
C ARG A 205 30.88 11.64 3.76
N PHE A 206 32.01 11.10 4.20
CA PHE A 206 32.27 9.67 4.17
C PHE A 206 31.30 8.87 5.05
N TYR A 207 30.91 9.39 6.22
CA TYR A 207 29.86 8.80 7.06
C TYR A 207 28.56 8.62 6.28
N PHE A 208 28.09 9.64 5.58
CA PHE A 208 26.85 9.56 4.80
C PHE A 208 26.97 8.62 3.59
N VAL A 209 28.14 8.54 2.96
CA VAL A 209 28.41 7.51 1.93
C VAL A 209 28.26 6.10 2.52
N LEU A 210 28.77 5.85 3.73
CA LEU A 210 28.60 4.57 4.40
C LEU A 210 27.13 4.28 4.74
N VAL A 211 26.36 5.27 5.19
CA VAL A 211 24.91 5.15 5.43
C VAL A 211 24.18 4.69 4.17
N VAL A 212 24.46 5.34 3.03
CA VAL A 212 23.85 5.00 1.73
C VAL A 212 24.27 3.63 1.24
N LEU A 213 25.54 3.27 1.39
CA LEU A 213 26.03 1.94 1.01
C LEU A 213 25.37 0.84 1.85
N LEU A 214 25.38 0.98 3.18
CA LEU A 214 24.90 -0.04 4.09
C LEU A 214 23.38 -0.21 4.04
N GLY A 215 22.62 0.88 4.22
CA GLY A 215 21.17 0.80 4.28
C GLY A 215 20.50 0.85 2.92
N GLY A 216 21.03 1.69 2.02
CA GLY A 216 20.45 1.87 0.69
C GLY A 216 20.88 0.77 -0.27
N ILE A 217 22.11 0.79 -0.75
CA ILE A 217 22.56 -0.13 -1.80
C ILE A 217 22.52 -1.57 -1.31
N PHE A 218 23.21 -1.91 -0.22
CA PHE A 218 23.24 -3.28 0.29
C PHE A 218 21.96 -3.68 1.00
N GLY A 219 21.43 -2.82 1.87
CA GLY A 219 20.23 -3.10 2.64
C GLY A 219 19.00 -3.35 1.76
N MET A 220 18.71 -2.45 0.81
CA MET A 220 17.58 -2.63 -0.11
C MET A 220 17.82 -3.80 -1.07
N SER A 221 19.06 -4.02 -1.53
CA SER A 221 19.36 -5.18 -2.39
C SER A 221 19.16 -6.51 -1.67
N LEU A 222 19.53 -6.60 -0.39
CA LEU A 222 19.30 -7.78 0.43
C LEU A 222 17.80 -8.02 0.66
N ALA A 223 17.04 -6.96 0.98
CA ALA A 223 15.60 -7.07 1.14
C ALA A 223 14.92 -7.54 -0.15
N ASN A 224 15.32 -6.99 -1.30
CA ASN A 224 14.82 -7.42 -2.61
C ASN A 224 15.22 -8.86 -2.93
N ALA A 225 16.47 -9.27 -2.64
CA ALA A 225 16.93 -10.63 -2.87
C ALA A 225 16.09 -11.64 -2.08
N VAL A 226 15.89 -11.42 -0.78
CA VAL A 226 15.07 -12.31 0.06
C VAL A 226 13.61 -12.33 -0.39
N PHE A 227 13.08 -11.19 -0.83
CA PHE A 227 11.72 -11.12 -1.35
C PHE A 227 11.56 -11.92 -2.65
N VAL A 228 12.53 -11.82 -3.58
CA VAL A 228 12.53 -12.54 -4.85
C VAL A 228 12.76 -14.05 -4.63
N ASP A 229 13.68 -14.42 -3.75
CA ASP A 229 13.96 -15.82 -3.41
C ASP A 229 12.70 -16.50 -2.85
N GLU A 230 11.95 -15.83 -1.97
CA GLU A 230 10.70 -16.39 -1.46
C GLU A 230 9.63 -16.52 -2.56
N MET A 231 9.51 -15.53 -3.45
CA MET A 231 8.55 -15.58 -4.55
C MET A 231 8.88 -16.66 -5.59
N THR A 232 10.17 -16.98 -5.78
CA THR A 232 10.60 -18.01 -6.73
C THR A 232 10.60 -19.41 -6.12
N MET A 233 10.78 -19.54 -4.80
CA MET A 233 10.73 -20.83 -4.10
C MET A 233 9.38 -21.54 -4.27
N ASP A 234 8.26 -20.81 -4.34
CA ASP A 234 6.92 -21.38 -4.60
C ASP A 234 6.83 -22.06 -5.99
N ASN A 235 7.47 -21.48 -7.02
CA ASN A 235 7.48 -22.06 -8.37
C ASN A 235 8.35 -23.33 -8.43
N ASN A 236 9.44 -23.35 -7.66
CA ASN A 236 10.37 -24.49 -7.63
C ASN A 236 9.77 -25.70 -6.93
N LYS A 237 9.10 -25.53 -5.78
CA LYS A 237 8.50 -26.65 -5.03
C LYS A 237 7.43 -27.41 -5.84
N ILE A 238 6.57 -26.69 -6.55
CA ILE A 238 5.55 -27.29 -7.42
C ILE A 238 6.19 -28.07 -8.57
N LEU A 239 7.32 -27.57 -9.08
CA LEU A 239 8.05 -28.22 -10.16
C LEU A 239 8.76 -29.49 -9.65
N GLU A 240 9.36 -29.43 -8.46
CA GLU A 240 9.96 -30.58 -7.77
C GLU A 240 8.94 -31.69 -7.53
N GLU A 241 7.77 -31.39 -6.95
CA GLU A 241 6.70 -32.37 -6.73
C GLU A 241 6.24 -33.06 -8.04
N LYS A 242 6.14 -32.29 -9.13
CA LYS A 242 5.79 -32.84 -10.45
C LYS A 242 6.89 -33.74 -11.00
N ILE A 243 8.15 -33.39 -10.81
CA ILE A 243 9.30 -34.22 -11.23
C ILE A 243 9.31 -35.52 -10.43
N ASP A 244 9.12 -35.47 -9.11
CA ASP A 244 9.08 -36.65 -8.25
C ASP A 244 7.94 -37.59 -8.67
N THR A 245 6.74 -37.04 -8.92
CA THR A 245 5.58 -37.80 -9.42
C THR A 245 5.88 -38.47 -10.77
N LEU A 246 6.54 -37.77 -11.69
CA LEU A 246 6.92 -38.33 -12.99
C LEU A 246 7.97 -39.44 -12.84
N GLN A 247 8.94 -39.28 -11.93
CA GLN A 247 9.95 -40.31 -11.66
C GLN A 247 9.31 -41.58 -11.11
N GLU A 248 8.36 -41.45 -10.18
CA GLU A 248 7.61 -42.57 -9.60
C GLU A 248 6.80 -43.32 -10.68
N GLN A 249 6.08 -42.58 -11.52
CA GLN A 249 5.35 -43.17 -12.67
C GLN A 249 6.27 -43.90 -13.66
N ILE A 250 7.45 -43.34 -13.96
CA ILE A 250 8.45 -44.01 -14.82
C ILE A 250 8.95 -45.31 -14.17
N LEU A 251 9.13 -45.32 -12.85
CA LEU A 251 9.59 -46.48 -12.09
C LEU A 251 8.55 -47.60 -12.13
N GLU A 252 7.28 -47.29 -11.85
CA GLU A 252 6.16 -48.23 -11.99
C GLU A 252 6.06 -48.79 -13.42
N LEU A 253 6.19 -47.93 -14.44
CA LEU A 253 6.13 -48.36 -15.84
C LEU A 253 7.27 -49.34 -16.18
N LYS A 254 8.47 -49.09 -15.66
CA LYS A 254 9.63 -49.98 -15.83
C LYS A 254 9.42 -51.34 -15.16
N GLU A 255 8.81 -51.37 -13.97
CA GLU A 255 8.50 -52.64 -13.29
C GLU A 255 7.44 -53.46 -14.05
N LEU A 256 6.39 -52.80 -14.55
CA LEU A 256 5.36 -53.46 -15.37
C LEU A 256 5.92 -54.05 -16.67
N LEU A 257 6.88 -53.36 -17.30
CA LEU A 257 7.57 -53.85 -18.50
C LEU A 257 8.51 -55.02 -18.20
N LYS A 258 9.09 -55.09 -17.00
CA LYS A 258 10.00 -56.17 -16.59
C LYS A 258 9.28 -57.46 -16.20
N ASN A 259 8.01 -57.34 -15.81
CA ASN A 259 7.13 -58.44 -15.41
C ASN A 259 6.29 -59.03 -16.57
N LYS A 260 6.52 -58.58 -17.81
CA LYS A 260 5.96 -59.15 -19.05
C LYS A 260 7.05 -59.90 -19.82
#